data_AF-A0A849ZLG3-F1
#
_entry.id   AF-A0A849ZLG3-F1
#
_cell.length_a   1.000
_cell.length_b   1.000
_cell.length_c   1.000
_cell.angle_alpha   90.00
_cell.angle_beta   90.00
_cell.angle_gamma   90.00
#
_symmetry.space_group_name_H-M   'P 1'
#
loop_
_entity.id
_entity.type
_entity.pdbx_description
1 polymer ?
#
loop_
_entity_poly.entity_id
_entity_poly.type
_entity_poly.pdbx_seq_one_letter_code
_entity_poly.pdbx_strand_id
1 'polypeptide(L)'
;MSLRFLRALAAGLALAVSLPACEVEDSADEQNATAATGRFETFVGDDGQTYFQLLAKNGERILRSEGYTSLSGAKKGITSVKKNGTSEARFKVLQADSGEFYFNLVATNGQVIGTSEMYASQANAEGGVDAVMSALANPTSAAAETGGPRFETFKGSDNKTYFRLRAGNGQIVLQSQGYASKSGANGGIESVKKNGVDASHFDVFAGADGQHGFRLKAGNGQVIGRGEMYVSKSNALRGADRVRDILREMTGSSEASDAEIQAEIESAADGLLFMSESDYPFTFVSAAAPGADVTEALVREKMASIVDNDDDADKPMADLVSMSSTWDEWKAEGHMCWDPSDPDLMVLCNKMRNVEQVLEANLDNIQVYYFGRDGEPGNVEGVGVSLFIVGRSPSGNLVGVRTLLIWT
;
A
#
# COMPACT_ATOMS: atom_id res chain seq x y z
N MET A 1 -53.47 56.69 -49.19
CA MET A 1 -52.05 56.82 -49.58
C MET A 1 -51.25 56.04 -48.54
N SER A 2 -50.57 54.98 -48.98
CA SER A 2 -49.81 53.93 -48.26
C SER A 2 -50.52 53.17 -47.13
N LEU A 3 -50.87 51.87 -47.30
CA LEU A 3 -50.00 50.67 -47.34
C LEU A 3 -49.21 50.50 -46.02
N ARG A 4 -49.13 49.36 -45.35
CA ARG A 4 -49.64 47.98 -45.55
C ARG A 4 -49.15 47.17 -44.33
N PHE A 5 -49.97 46.21 -43.90
CA PHE A 5 -49.59 44.86 -43.41
C PHE A 5 -48.64 44.73 -42.19
N LEU A 6 -48.66 43.68 -41.37
CA LEU A 6 -49.29 42.36 -41.37
C LEU A 6 -49.23 41.89 -39.88
N ARG A 7 -50.29 41.21 -39.40
CA ARG A 7 -50.32 39.95 -38.60
C ARG A 7 -49.16 39.67 -37.59
N ALA A 8 -49.37 39.10 -36.40
CA ALA A 8 -50.48 38.30 -35.89
C ALA A 8 -50.28 37.98 -34.39
N LEU A 9 -51.42 37.87 -33.69
CA LEU A 9 -51.86 36.85 -32.72
C LEU A 9 -50.87 36.29 -31.68
N ALA A 10 -51.13 36.48 -30.38
CA ALA A 10 -52.11 35.79 -29.50
C ALA A 10 -51.46 34.56 -28.81
N ALA A 11 -51.13 34.65 -27.52
CA ALA A 11 -51.98 34.40 -26.35
C ALA A 11 -52.10 32.90 -26.03
N GLY A 12 -51.55 32.51 -24.88
CA GLY A 12 -51.66 31.17 -24.31
C GLY A 12 -51.13 31.15 -22.88
N LEU A 13 -52.01 31.42 -21.93
CA LEU A 13 -51.78 31.33 -20.48
C LEU A 13 -51.61 29.83 -20.12
N ALA A 14 -50.44 29.44 -19.60
CA ALA A 14 -50.20 28.09 -19.11
C ALA A 14 -49.84 28.13 -17.61
N LEU A 15 -50.61 27.38 -16.82
CA LEU A 15 -50.40 27.14 -15.39
C LEU A 15 -48.99 26.58 -15.13
N ALA A 16 -48.24 27.22 -14.24
CA ALA A 16 -46.99 26.68 -13.72
C ALA A 16 -47.28 25.57 -12.69
N VAL A 17 -47.05 24.32 -13.09
CA VAL A 17 -47.00 23.18 -12.18
C VAL A 17 -45.61 23.16 -11.53
N SER A 18 -45.59 23.27 -10.20
CA SER A 18 -44.41 23.04 -9.36
C SER A 18 -43.90 21.62 -9.58
N LEU A 19 -42.70 21.48 -10.16
CA LEU A 19 -41.97 20.21 -10.19
C LEU A 19 -41.38 19.93 -8.80
N PRO A 20 -41.51 18.72 -8.24
CA PRO A 20 -40.64 18.28 -7.15
C PRO A 20 -39.21 18.16 -7.65
N ALA A 21 -38.27 18.45 -6.75
CA ALA A 21 -36.84 18.36 -6.93
C ALA A 21 -36.39 17.04 -7.58
N CYS A 22 -35.40 17.13 -8.48
CA CYS A 22 -34.63 15.98 -8.93
C CYS A 22 -34.06 15.25 -7.71
N GLU A 23 -34.56 14.06 -7.41
CA GLU A 23 -33.78 13.05 -6.71
C GLU A 23 -32.59 12.72 -7.62
N VAL A 24 -31.39 13.02 -7.11
CA VAL A 24 -30.15 12.49 -7.67
C VAL A 24 -30.13 11.02 -7.25
N GLU A 25 -30.50 10.12 -8.16
CA GLU A 25 -30.21 8.70 -8.00
C GLU A 25 -28.68 8.53 -8.04
N ASP A 26 -28.08 8.42 -6.86
CA ASP A 26 -26.71 7.98 -6.67
C ASP A 26 -26.65 6.48 -7.00
N SER A 27 -26.48 6.17 -8.29
CA SER A 27 -26.30 4.81 -8.80
C SER A 27 -24.88 4.34 -8.48
N ALA A 28 -24.59 4.12 -7.20
CA ALA A 28 -23.55 3.19 -6.80
C ALA A 28 -24.05 1.79 -7.20
N ASP A 29 -23.61 1.35 -8.39
CA ASP A 29 -23.97 0.08 -9.03
C ASP A 29 -24.08 -1.05 -7.99
N GLU A 30 -25.31 -1.43 -7.67
CA GLU A 30 -25.58 -2.71 -7.05
C GLU A 30 -25.26 -3.77 -8.09
N GLN A 31 -24.02 -4.26 -8.07
CA GLN A 31 -23.71 -5.55 -8.69
C GLN A 31 -24.44 -6.63 -7.89
N ASN A 32 -25.74 -6.77 -8.15
CA ASN A 32 -26.51 -7.94 -7.78
C ASN A 32 -25.93 -9.11 -8.57
N ALA A 33 -25.01 -9.83 -7.94
CA ALA A 33 -24.28 -10.94 -8.53
C ALA A 33 -25.26 -12.02 -9.01
N THR A 34 -25.61 -11.97 -10.29
CA THR A 34 -26.38 -12.99 -11.02
C THR A 34 -25.55 -14.25 -11.31
N ALA A 35 -24.35 -14.37 -10.73
CA ALA A 35 -23.53 -15.57 -10.84
C ALA A 35 -24.13 -16.70 -9.99
N ALA A 36 -24.47 -17.83 -10.62
CA ALA A 36 -24.99 -19.02 -9.93
C ALA A 36 -23.92 -19.79 -9.14
N THR A 37 -22.63 -19.42 -9.27
CA THR A 37 -21.47 -20.18 -8.80
C THR A 37 -20.30 -19.25 -8.46
N GLY A 38 -19.22 -19.77 -7.86
CA GLY A 38 -17.99 -18.99 -7.64
C GLY A 38 -17.34 -18.53 -8.95
N ARG A 39 -16.49 -17.50 -8.88
CA ARG A 39 -15.82 -16.93 -10.06
C ARG A 39 -14.35 -16.67 -9.77
N PHE A 40 -13.48 -17.17 -10.64
CA PHE A 40 -12.09 -16.72 -10.70
C PHE A 40 -11.98 -15.47 -11.57
N GLU A 41 -11.27 -14.47 -11.07
CA GLU A 41 -10.87 -13.26 -11.80
C GLU A 41 -9.35 -13.19 -11.88
N THR A 42 -8.79 -13.11 -13.10
CA THR A 42 -7.34 -12.89 -13.30
C THR A 42 -7.04 -11.42 -13.55
N PHE A 43 -5.97 -10.89 -12.97
CA PHE A 43 -5.50 -9.52 -13.18
C PHE A 43 -3.97 -9.45 -13.21
N VAL A 44 -3.42 -8.31 -13.66
CA VAL A 44 -1.98 -8.03 -13.63
C VAL A 44 -1.72 -7.02 -12.52
N GLY A 45 -0.84 -7.35 -11.59
CA GLY A 45 -0.43 -6.46 -10.50
C GLY A 45 0.49 -5.35 -11.00
N ASP A 46 0.73 -4.35 -10.16
CA ASP A 46 1.64 -3.24 -10.49
C ASP A 46 3.11 -3.71 -10.63
N ASP A 47 3.43 -4.90 -10.11
CA ASP A 47 4.70 -5.62 -10.30
C ASP A 47 4.80 -6.36 -11.65
N GLY A 48 3.79 -6.24 -12.51
CA GLY A 48 3.71 -6.91 -13.81
C GLY A 48 3.41 -8.41 -13.75
N GLN A 49 3.27 -9.00 -12.56
CA GLN A 49 2.91 -10.40 -12.40
C GLN A 49 1.40 -10.60 -12.60
N THR A 50 1.01 -11.78 -13.07
CA THR A 50 -0.38 -12.18 -13.19
C THR A 50 -0.85 -12.88 -11.92
N TYR A 51 -2.00 -12.47 -11.41
CA TYR A 51 -2.64 -13.04 -10.22
C TYR A 51 -4.03 -13.56 -10.57
N PHE A 52 -4.64 -14.30 -9.64
CA PHE A 52 -6.08 -14.54 -9.64
C PHE A 52 -6.67 -14.39 -8.24
N GLN A 53 -7.95 -14.03 -8.20
CA GLN A 53 -8.78 -14.06 -6.99
C GLN A 53 -10.00 -14.97 -7.23
N LEU A 54 -10.43 -15.68 -6.20
CA LEU A 54 -11.69 -16.42 -6.19
C LEU A 54 -12.73 -15.59 -5.43
N LEU A 55 -13.83 -15.32 -6.11
CA LEU A 55 -15.01 -14.70 -5.54
C LEU A 55 -16.06 -15.76 -5.24
N ALA A 56 -16.66 -15.68 -4.06
CA ALA A 56 -17.87 -16.42 -3.71
C ALA A 56 -19.06 -15.95 -4.56
N LYS A 57 -20.18 -16.68 -4.46
CA LYS A 57 -21.41 -16.38 -5.19
C LYS A 57 -21.94 -14.95 -4.93
N ASN A 58 -21.77 -14.47 -3.70
CA ASN A 58 -22.15 -13.12 -3.27
C ASN A 58 -21.14 -12.04 -3.69
N GLY A 59 -20.12 -12.41 -4.46
CA GLY A 59 -19.06 -11.52 -4.91
C GLY A 59 -17.92 -11.35 -3.91
N GLU A 60 -18.02 -11.84 -2.68
CA GLU A 60 -16.97 -11.72 -1.67
C GLU A 60 -15.66 -12.38 -2.12
N ARG A 61 -14.52 -11.70 -1.94
CA ARG A 61 -13.21 -12.33 -2.19
C ARG A 61 -12.92 -13.30 -1.05
N ILE A 62 -12.69 -14.55 -1.41
CA ILE A 62 -12.45 -15.64 -0.44
C ILE A 62 -11.07 -16.30 -0.59
N LEU A 63 -10.36 -16.01 -1.69
CA LEU A 63 -9.00 -16.49 -1.91
C LEU A 63 -8.29 -15.60 -2.93
N ARG A 64 -6.99 -15.36 -2.75
CA ARG A 64 -6.10 -14.76 -3.75
C ARG A 64 -4.86 -15.61 -3.94
N SER A 65 -4.32 -15.63 -5.16
CA SER A 65 -3.11 -16.37 -5.48
C SER A 65 -1.83 -15.58 -5.18
N GLU A 66 -0.71 -16.29 -5.17
CA GLU A 66 0.62 -15.70 -5.40
C GLU A 66 0.77 -15.17 -6.84
N GLY A 67 1.87 -14.44 -7.09
CA GLY A 67 2.22 -13.91 -8.40
C GLY A 67 2.73 -14.98 -9.37
N TYR A 68 2.29 -14.90 -10.62
CA TYR A 68 2.77 -15.73 -11.72
C TYR A 68 3.40 -14.87 -12.81
N THR A 69 4.47 -15.36 -13.42
CA THR A 69 5.13 -14.67 -14.55
C THR A 69 4.31 -14.66 -15.85
N SER A 70 3.16 -15.36 -15.89
CA SER A 70 2.28 -15.38 -17.07
C SER A 70 0.85 -15.80 -16.75
N LEU A 71 -0.09 -15.39 -17.61
CA LEU A 71 -1.48 -15.85 -17.58
C LEU A 71 -1.63 -17.38 -17.69
N SER A 72 -0.76 -18.03 -18.46
CA SER A 72 -0.74 -19.50 -18.53
C SER A 72 -0.38 -20.13 -17.18
N GLY A 73 0.59 -19.55 -16.47
CA GLY A 73 0.93 -19.92 -15.09
C GLY A 73 -0.26 -19.77 -14.15
N ALA A 74 -0.91 -18.60 -14.16
CA ALA A 74 -2.08 -18.34 -13.32
C ALA A 74 -3.23 -19.34 -13.60
N LYS A 75 -3.48 -19.69 -14.88
CA LYS A 75 -4.48 -20.71 -15.25
C LYS A 75 -4.13 -22.10 -14.69
N LYS A 76 -2.85 -22.49 -14.68
CA LYS A 76 -2.41 -23.73 -14.01
C LYS A 76 -2.59 -23.65 -12.50
N GLY A 77 -2.34 -22.49 -11.90
CA GLY A 77 -2.64 -22.19 -10.50
C GLY A 77 -4.12 -22.41 -10.17
N ILE A 78 -5.04 -21.87 -10.98
CA ILE A 78 -6.48 -22.08 -10.86
C ILE A 78 -6.83 -23.58 -10.93
N THR A 79 -6.23 -24.34 -11.85
CA THR A 79 -6.42 -25.81 -11.91
C THR A 79 -5.95 -26.48 -10.63
N SER A 80 -4.84 -26.04 -10.04
CA SER A 80 -4.34 -26.54 -8.76
C SER A 80 -5.32 -26.23 -7.62
N VAL A 81 -5.86 -25.02 -7.56
CA VAL A 81 -6.88 -24.64 -6.57
C VAL A 81 -8.13 -25.50 -6.71
N LYS A 82 -8.65 -25.69 -7.93
CA LYS A 82 -9.81 -26.57 -8.17
C LYS A 82 -9.57 -28.01 -7.73
N LYS A 83 -8.34 -28.51 -7.86
CA LYS A 83 -7.98 -29.87 -7.46
C LYS A 83 -7.83 -30.02 -5.94
N ASN A 84 -7.13 -29.10 -5.28
CA ASN A 84 -6.78 -29.23 -3.86
C ASN A 84 -7.83 -28.62 -2.94
N GLY A 85 -8.55 -27.59 -3.39
CA GLY A 85 -9.55 -26.86 -2.62
C GLY A 85 -10.87 -27.60 -2.43
N THR A 86 -10.98 -28.86 -2.87
CA THR A 86 -12.09 -29.77 -2.54
C THR A 86 -11.81 -30.63 -1.31
N SER A 87 -10.63 -30.49 -0.70
CA SER A 87 -10.21 -31.24 0.48
C SER A 87 -9.87 -30.28 1.61
N GLU A 88 -10.66 -30.32 2.68
CA GLU A 88 -10.47 -29.52 3.89
C GLU A 88 -9.05 -29.67 4.48
N ALA A 89 -8.47 -30.87 4.40
CA ALA A 89 -7.10 -31.16 4.84
C ALA A 89 -5.99 -30.39 4.10
N ARG A 90 -6.33 -29.68 3.01
CA ARG A 90 -5.41 -28.81 2.27
C ARG A 90 -5.48 -27.35 2.71
N PHE A 91 -6.38 -27.01 3.63
CA PHE A 91 -6.45 -25.68 4.22
C PHE A 91 -5.70 -25.68 5.54
N LYS A 92 -4.87 -24.65 5.74
CA LYS A 92 -4.15 -24.39 6.98
C LYS A 92 -4.67 -23.11 7.58
N VAL A 93 -5.51 -23.20 8.62
CA VAL A 93 -5.98 -22.05 9.38
C VAL A 93 -4.88 -21.60 10.33
N LEU A 94 -4.57 -20.30 10.30
CA LEU A 94 -3.45 -19.66 11.00
C LEU A 94 -3.97 -18.43 11.75
N GLN A 95 -3.30 -18.07 12.84
CA GLN A 95 -3.60 -16.86 13.61
C GLN A 95 -2.44 -15.87 13.46
N ALA A 96 -2.71 -14.62 13.09
CA ALA A 96 -1.72 -13.56 13.03
C ALA A 96 -1.42 -12.97 14.41
N ASP A 97 -0.33 -12.20 14.53
CA ASP A 97 0.05 -11.51 15.77
C ASP A 97 -1.00 -10.47 16.20
N SER A 98 -1.82 -10.02 15.25
CA SER A 98 -2.99 -9.19 15.53
C SER A 98 -4.12 -9.92 16.29
N GLY A 99 -4.02 -11.24 16.44
CA GLY A 99 -5.06 -12.12 16.98
C GLY A 99 -6.12 -12.54 15.97
N GLU A 100 -6.10 -11.98 14.76
CA GLU A 100 -7.00 -12.31 13.64
C GLU A 100 -6.55 -13.59 12.93
N PHE A 101 -7.46 -14.26 12.23
CA PHE A 101 -7.24 -15.57 11.61
C PHE A 101 -7.27 -15.48 10.08
N TYR A 102 -6.52 -16.32 9.39
CA TYR A 102 -6.57 -16.49 7.94
C TYR A 102 -6.30 -17.95 7.61
N PHE A 103 -6.37 -18.32 6.34
CA PHE A 103 -5.97 -19.65 5.92
C PHE A 103 -5.20 -19.65 4.61
N ASN A 104 -4.30 -20.62 4.49
CA ASN A 104 -3.59 -20.95 3.26
C ASN A 104 -4.16 -22.23 2.67
N LEU A 105 -4.49 -22.22 1.38
CA LEU A 105 -4.72 -23.43 0.59
C LEU A 105 -3.38 -23.92 0.04
N VAL A 106 -3.03 -25.17 0.32
CA VAL A 106 -1.77 -25.78 -0.13
C VAL A 106 -1.98 -26.86 -1.20
N ALA A 107 -1.06 -26.93 -2.15
CA ALA A 107 -0.97 -28.00 -3.13
C ALA A 107 -0.42 -29.31 -2.51
N THR A 108 -0.43 -30.38 -3.30
CA THR A 108 0.09 -31.70 -2.88
C THR A 108 1.57 -31.66 -2.48
N ASN A 109 2.36 -30.79 -3.11
CA ASN A 109 3.77 -30.55 -2.81
C ASN A 109 4.01 -29.62 -1.61
N GLY A 110 2.96 -29.17 -0.92
CA GLY A 110 3.04 -28.28 0.24
C GLY A 110 3.13 -26.79 -0.09
N GLN A 111 3.25 -26.41 -1.36
CA GLN A 111 3.29 -25.01 -1.78
C GLN A 111 1.94 -24.32 -1.54
N VAL A 112 1.97 -23.09 -1.01
CA VAL A 112 0.78 -22.23 -0.91
C VAL A 112 0.33 -21.84 -2.33
N ILE A 113 -0.94 -22.11 -2.64
CA ILE A 113 -1.55 -21.82 -3.95
C ILE A 113 -2.70 -20.81 -3.85
N GLY A 114 -3.06 -20.41 -2.63
CA GLY A 114 -3.87 -19.25 -2.38
C GLY A 114 -4.00 -18.97 -0.88
N THR A 115 -4.18 -17.69 -0.56
CA THR A 115 -4.28 -17.15 0.79
C THR A 115 -5.63 -16.43 0.92
N SER A 116 -6.29 -16.58 2.07
CA SER A 116 -7.57 -15.93 2.35
C SER A 116 -7.40 -14.49 2.84
N GLU A 117 -8.54 -13.83 3.06
CA GLU A 117 -8.61 -12.63 3.88
C GLU A 117 -8.32 -12.92 5.37
N MET A 118 -8.19 -11.84 6.13
CA MET A 118 -8.21 -11.87 7.59
C MET A 118 -9.63 -11.91 8.14
N TYR A 119 -9.83 -12.75 9.16
CA TYR A 119 -11.08 -13.01 9.85
C TYR A 119 -10.91 -12.70 11.34
N ALA A 120 -11.96 -12.16 11.97
CA ALA A 120 -11.90 -11.81 13.40
C ALA A 120 -11.88 -13.03 14.35
N SER A 121 -12.17 -14.23 13.87
CA SER A 121 -12.21 -15.45 14.69
C SER A 121 -11.88 -16.68 13.85
N GLN A 122 -11.42 -17.74 14.53
CA GLN A 122 -11.13 -19.03 13.90
C GLN A 122 -12.37 -19.61 13.19
N ALA A 123 -13.53 -19.57 13.85
CA ALA A 123 -14.78 -20.07 13.27
C ALA A 123 -15.17 -19.33 11.98
N ASN A 124 -14.88 -18.03 11.87
CA ASN A 124 -15.11 -17.28 10.64
C ASN A 124 -14.13 -17.69 9.53
N ALA A 125 -12.88 -17.99 9.87
CA ALA A 125 -11.89 -18.51 8.90
C ALA A 125 -12.28 -19.91 8.40
N GLU A 126 -12.75 -20.79 9.28
CA GLU A 126 -13.30 -22.11 8.93
C GLU A 126 -14.52 -21.98 8.02
N GLY A 127 -15.44 -21.05 8.31
CA GLY A 127 -16.54 -20.72 7.40
C GLY A 127 -16.07 -20.17 6.03
N GLY A 128 -14.93 -19.48 6.00
CA GLY A 128 -14.25 -19.07 4.75
C GLY A 128 -13.72 -20.26 3.95
N VAL A 129 -13.21 -21.30 4.60
CA VAL A 129 -12.82 -22.56 3.95
C VAL A 129 -14.04 -23.22 3.30
N ASP A 130 -15.16 -23.30 4.00
CA ASP A 130 -16.43 -23.82 3.46
C ASP A 130 -16.90 -22.99 2.25
N ALA A 131 -16.75 -21.67 2.30
CA ALA A 131 -17.07 -20.78 1.20
C ALA A 131 -16.20 -21.06 -0.03
N VAL A 132 -14.90 -21.32 0.14
CA VAL A 132 -13.99 -21.72 -0.95
C VAL A 132 -14.42 -23.05 -1.55
N MET A 133 -14.63 -24.07 -0.72
CA MET A 133 -15.07 -25.38 -1.20
C MET A 133 -16.39 -25.27 -1.99
N SER A 134 -17.34 -24.48 -1.49
CA SER A 134 -18.63 -24.22 -2.14
C SER A 134 -18.48 -23.48 -3.47
N ALA A 135 -17.62 -22.47 -3.53
CA ALA A 135 -17.36 -21.70 -4.75
C ALA A 135 -16.72 -22.56 -5.85
N LEU A 136 -15.97 -23.61 -5.47
CA LEU A 136 -15.28 -24.52 -6.39
C LEU A 136 -16.17 -25.63 -7.00
N ALA A 137 -17.44 -25.73 -6.62
CA ALA A 137 -18.34 -26.73 -7.18
C ALA A 137 -18.53 -26.60 -8.70
N ASN A 138 -18.70 -25.37 -9.22
CA ASN A 138 -18.85 -25.07 -10.65
C ASN A 138 -18.32 -23.67 -11.02
N PRO A 139 -17.05 -23.36 -10.74
CA PRO A 139 -16.54 -22.00 -10.85
C PRO A 139 -16.37 -21.56 -12.30
N THR A 140 -16.75 -20.31 -12.56
CA THR A 140 -16.42 -19.63 -13.81
C THR A 140 -15.02 -19.01 -13.73
N SER A 141 -14.46 -18.58 -14.86
CA SER A 141 -13.16 -17.92 -14.90
C SER A 141 -13.16 -16.83 -15.98
N ALA A 142 -12.76 -15.62 -15.61
CA ALA A 142 -12.67 -14.48 -16.51
C ALA A 142 -11.49 -13.57 -16.12
N ALA A 143 -11.14 -12.62 -16.99
CA ALA A 143 -10.30 -11.50 -16.57
C ALA A 143 -11.11 -10.59 -15.62
N ALA A 144 -10.42 -9.97 -14.65
CA ALA A 144 -11.04 -8.97 -13.80
C ALA A 144 -11.50 -7.77 -14.64
N GLU A 145 -12.61 -7.15 -14.24
CA GLU A 145 -13.09 -5.92 -14.86
C GLU A 145 -12.13 -4.77 -14.54
N THR A 146 -11.40 -4.33 -15.56
CA THR A 146 -10.52 -3.16 -15.51
C THR A 146 -11.32 -1.87 -15.67
N GLY A 147 -10.89 -0.80 -15.01
CA GLY A 147 -11.53 0.51 -15.06
C GLY A 147 -10.77 1.51 -14.20
N GLY A 148 -11.38 2.64 -13.85
CA GLY A 148 -10.85 3.47 -12.76
C GLY A 148 -11.01 2.79 -11.39
N PRO A 149 -10.32 3.27 -10.35
CA PRO A 149 -10.54 2.80 -8.99
C PRO A 149 -11.98 3.08 -8.54
N ARG A 150 -12.57 2.14 -7.78
CA ARG A 150 -13.97 2.23 -7.36
C ARG A 150 -14.25 1.48 -6.08
N PHE A 151 -15.23 1.98 -5.32
CA PHE A 151 -15.85 1.25 -4.23
C PHE A 151 -17.02 0.42 -4.72
N GLU A 152 -17.11 -0.82 -4.24
CA GLU A 152 -18.22 -1.74 -4.54
C GLU A 152 -18.81 -2.24 -3.23
N THR A 153 -20.15 -2.18 -3.10
CA THR A 153 -20.86 -2.73 -1.93
C THR A 153 -21.45 -4.10 -2.25
N PHE A 154 -21.44 -5.02 -1.28
CA PHE A 154 -22.02 -6.35 -1.43
C PHE A 154 -22.60 -6.87 -0.11
N LYS A 155 -23.42 -7.92 -0.16
CA LYS A 155 -23.95 -8.58 1.05
C LYS A 155 -23.18 -9.87 1.36
N GLY A 156 -22.71 -9.99 2.59
CA GLY A 156 -22.10 -11.23 3.10
C GLY A 156 -23.15 -12.34 3.29
N SER A 157 -22.67 -13.56 3.47
CA SER A 157 -23.52 -14.71 3.86
C SER A 157 -24.19 -14.52 5.23
N ASP A 158 -23.61 -13.65 6.07
CA ASP A 158 -24.13 -13.22 7.37
C ASP A 158 -25.21 -12.11 7.28
N ASN A 159 -25.67 -11.79 6.06
CA ASN A 159 -26.61 -10.71 5.76
C ASN A 159 -26.14 -9.29 6.13
N LYS A 160 -24.86 -9.09 6.46
CA LYS A 160 -24.29 -7.76 6.62
C LYS A 160 -23.90 -7.18 5.28
N THR A 161 -23.86 -5.84 5.20
CA THR A 161 -23.34 -5.12 4.04
C THR A 161 -21.86 -4.88 4.22
N TYR A 162 -21.07 -5.17 3.20
CA TYR A 162 -19.64 -4.93 3.13
C TYR A 162 -19.37 -3.97 1.97
N PHE A 163 -18.20 -3.36 1.99
CA PHE A 163 -17.64 -2.72 0.81
C PHE A 163 -16.20 -3.18 0.58
N ARG A 164 -15.74 -2.97 -0.64
CA ARG A 164 -14.34 -3.16 -1.03
C ARG A 164 -13.88 -2.02 -1.92
N LEU A 165 -12.57 -1.76 -1.89
CA LEU A 165 -11.90 -0.91 -2.86
C LEU A 165 -11.27 -1.80 -3.93
N ARG A 166 -11.63 -1.54 -5.19
CA ARG A 166 -11.01 -2.16 -6.35
C ARG A 166 -10.12 -1.15 -7.06
N ALA A 167 -8.88 -1.53 -7.31
CA ALA A 167 -7.92 -0.76 -8.09
C ALA A 167 -8.26 -0.83 -9.59
N GLY A 168 -7.64 0.05 -10.39
CA GLY A 168 -7.98 0.15 -11.81
C GLY A 168 -7.63 -1.09 -12.66
N ASN A 169 -6.63 -1.85 -12.23
CA ASN A 169 -6.26 -3.14 -12.81
C ASN A 169 -7.23 -4.29 -12.46
N GLY A 170 -8.27 -4.00 -11.65
CA GLY A 170 -9.26 -4.98 -11.21
C GLY A 170 -8.89 -5.70 -9.90
N GLN A 171 -7.73 -5.46 -9.30
CA GLN A 171 -7.35 -6.01 -8.00
C GLN A 171 -8.27 -5.46 -6.89
N ILE A 172 -8.76 -6.33 -6.01
CA ILE A 172 -9.35 -5.87 -4.74
C ILE A 172 -8.19 -5.55 -3.79
N VAL A 173 -8.09 -4.32 -3.31
CA VAL A 173 -6.94 -3.86 -2.49
C VAL A 173 -7.30 -3.61 -1.03
N LEU A 174 -8.58 -3.39 -0.73
CA LEU A 174 -9.07 -3.17 0.63
C LEU A 174 -10.47 -3.75 0.79
N GLN A 175 -10.77 -4.38 1.92
CA GLN A 175 -12.11 -4.86 2.27
C GLN A 175 -12.53 -4.35 3.66
N SER A 176 -13.81 -4.03 3.81
CA SER A 176 -14.37 -3.54 5.07
C SER A 176 -14.79 -4.67 6.01
N GLN A 177 -15.08 -4.31 7.26
CA GLN A 177 -15.93 -5.11 8.14
C GLN A 177 -17.40 -5.13 7.67
N GLY A 178 -18.21 -6.00 8.26
CA GLY A 178 -19.65 -6.06 7.99
C GLY A 178 -20.44 -4.99 8.74
N TYR A 179 -21.29 -4.28 8.00
CA TYR A 179 -22.21 -3.26 8.49
C TYR A 179 -23.65 -3.77 8.53
N ALA A 180 -24.46 -3.22 9.43
CA ALA A 180 -25.87 -3.58 9.54
C ALA A 180 -26.72 -3.07 8.35
N SER A 181 -26.23 -2.08 7.60
CA SER A 181 -26.97 -1.48 6.49
C SER A 181 -26.05 -0.88 5.42
N LYS A 182 -26.59 -0.66 4.21
CA LYS A 182 -25.91 0.03 3.10
C LYS A 182 -25.51 1.46 3.46
N SER A 183 -26.37 2.19 4.16
CA SER A 183 -26.02 3.53 4.67
C SER A 183 -24.83 3.50 5.63
N GLY A 184 -24.74 2.48 6.49
CA GLY A 184 -23.57 2.28 7.35
C GLY A 184 -22.29 1.99 6.56
N ALA A 185 -22.38 1.14 5.53
CA ALA A 185 -21.25 0.86 4.64
C ALA A 185 -20.81 2.12 3.87
N ASN A 186 -21.74 2.95 3.40
CA ASN A 186 -21.43 4.23 2.75
C ASN A 186 -20.70 5.19 3.71
N GLY A 187 -21.13 5.27 4.98
CA GLY A 187 -20.40 6.03 5.99
C GLY A 187 -18.98 5.48 6.24
N GLY A 188 -18.82 4.16 6.15
CA GLY A 188 -17.52 3.50 6.17
C GLY A 188 -16.62 3.89 4.99
N ILE A 189 -17.17 3.94 3.77
CA ILE A 189 -16.46 4.39 2.57
C ILE A 189 -15.97 5.83 2.73
N GLU A 190 -16.81 6.74 3.22
CA GLU A 190 -16.42 8.13 3.47
C GLU A 190 -15.33 8.23 4.55
N SER A 191 -15.38 7.37 5.58
CA SER A 191 -14.29 7.26 6.55
C SER A 191 -12.99 6.77 5.89
N VAL A 192 -13.05 5.77 5.01
CA VAL A 192 -11.86 5.28 4.30
C VAL A 192 -11.27 6.36 3.40
N LYS A 193 -12.07 7.07 2.62
CA LYS A 193 -11.61 8.20 1.80
C LYS A 193 -10.95 9.29 2.64
N LYS A 194 -11.53 9.64 3.80
CA LYS A 194 -11.01 10.68 4.68
C LYS A 194 -9.69 10.31 5.33
N ASN A 195 -9.58 9.09 5.88
CA ASN A 195 -8.42 8.70 6.70
C ASN A 195 -7.35 8.01 5.86
N GLY A 196 -7.71 7.33 4.78
CA GLY A 196 -6.77 6.54 3.99
C GLY A 196 -5.87 7.35 3.06
N VAL A 197 -5.94 8.68 3.06
CA VAL A 197 -4.97 9.55 2.36
C VAL A 197 -3.72 9.84 3.20
N ASP A 198 -3.76 9.50 4.48
CA ASP A 198 -2.71 9.71 5.49
C ASP A 198 -2.05 8.37 5.83
N ALA A 199 -0.73 8.27 5.67
CA ALA A 199 0.00 7.03 5.91
C ALA A 199 -0.03 6.60 7.38
N SER A 200 -0.13 7.55 8.32
CA SER A 200 -0.17 7.28 9.77
C SER A 200 -1.42 6.50 10.20
N HIS A 201 -2.44 6.45 9.34
CA HIS A 201 -3.65 5.66 9.55
C HIS A 201 -3.52 4.20 9.09
N PHE A 202 -2.40 3.82 8.48
CA PHE A 202 -2.10 2.44 8.13
C PHE A 202 -1.24 1.77 9.21
N ASP A 203 -1.58 0.53 9.53
CA ASP A 203 -0.88 -0.30 10.51
C ASP A 203 -0.56 -1.66 9.89
N VAL A 204 0.72 -2.03 9.88
CA VAL A 204 1.21 -3.30 9.31
C VAL A 204 1.55 -4.28 10.43
N PHE A 205 1.06 -5.50 10.30
CA PHE A 205 1.21 -6.55 11.30
C PHE A 205 1.75 -7.85 10.68
N ALA A 206 2.35 -8.72 11.50
CA ALA A 206 2.87 -10.01 11.08
C ALA A 206 1.83 -11.15 11.29
N GLY A 207 1.91 -12.16 10.44
CA GLY A 207 1.17 -13.42 10.47
C GLY A 207 2.04 -14.59 10.96
N ALA A 208 1.41 -15.71 11.36
CA ALA A 208 2.09 -16.87 11.96
C ALA A 208 3.05 -17.65 11.04
N ASP A 209 3.08 -17.35 9.74
CA ASP A 209 3.95 -18.00 8.75
C ASP A 209 4.96 -17.03 8.10
N GLY A 210 5.23 -15.89 8.73
CA GLY A 210 6.09 -14.85 8.19
C GLY A 210 5.41 -14.00 7.11
N GLN A 211 4.12 -14.23 6.84
CA GLN A 211 3.33 -13.29 6.05
C GLN A 211 3.06 -12.00 6.86
N HIS A 212 2.68 -10.93 6.17
CA HIS A 212 2.36 -9.63 6.74
C HIS A 212 1.11 -9.06 6.09
N GLY A 213 0.28 -8.37 6.86
CA GLY A 213 -0.90 -7.67 6.35
C GLY A 213 -0.95 -6.24 6.86
N PHE A 214 -1.90 -5.46 6.35
CA PHE A 214 -2.11 -4.09 6.83
C PHE A 214 -3.58 -3.78 7.12
N ARG A 215 -3.79 -2.78 7.96
CA ARG A 215 -5.12 -2.27 8.38
C ARG A 215 -5.16 -0.77 8.18
N LEU A 216 -6.27 -0.27 7.70
CA LEU A 216 -6.58 1.16 7.71
C LEU A 216 -7.45 1.47 8.93
N LYS A 217 -7.06 2.47 9.71
CA LYS A 217 -7.74 2.93 10.91
C LYS A 217 -8.33 4.32 10.72
N ALA A 218 -9.44 4.60 11.40
CA ALA A 218 -9.93 5.97 11.55
C ALA A 218 -9.15 6.70 12.66
N GLY A 219 -9.25 8.03 12.73
CA GLY A 219 -8.61 8.82 13.78
C GLY A 219 -8.98 8.46 15.24
N ASN A 220 -10.04 7.67 15.47
CA ASN A 220 -10.40 7.11 16.77
C ASN A 220 -9.77 5.72 17.04
N GLY A 221 -8.89 5.23 16.17
CA GLY A 221 -8.22 3.93 16.25
C GLY A 221 -9.04 2.74 15.72
N GLN A 222 -10.31 2.94 15.34
CA GLN A 222 -11.14 1.85 14.81
C GLN A 222 -10.63 1.38 13.45
N VAL A 223 -10.50 0.07 13.25
CA VAL A 223 -10.21 -0.51 11.93
C VAL A 223 -11.41 -0.30 10.99
N ILE A 224 -11.17 0.35 9.87
CA ILE A 224 -12.17 0.69 8.83
C ILE A 224 -11.89 0.01 7.49
N GLY A 225 -10.76 -0.67 7.35
CA GLY A 225 -10.43 -1.49 6.19
C GLY A 225 -9.26 -2.42 6.47
N ARG A 226 -9.20 -3.53 5.74
CA ARG A 226 -8.12 -4.52 5.80
C ARG A 226 -7.57 -4.77 4.41
N GLY A 227 -6.25 -4.81 4.33
CA GLY A 227 -5.51 -5.29 3.17
C GLY A 227 -5.41 -6.81 3.16
N GLU A 228 -4.81 -7.33 2.09
CA GLU A 228 -4.46 -8.75 1.97
C GLU A 228 -3.19 -9.11 2.77
N MET A 229 -2.91 -10.41 2.85
CA MET A 229 -1.66 -10.93 3.40
C MET A 229 -0.60 -11.07 2.30
N TYR A 230 0.64 -10.76 2.63
CA TYR A 230 1.79 -10.76 1.74
C TYR A 230 2.93 -11.56 2.34
N VAL A 231 3.78 -12.16 1.50
CA VAL A 231 4.95 -12.95 1.94
C VAL A 231 6.06 -12.14 2.63
N SER A 232 5.96 -10.80 2.68
CA SER A 232 6.95 -9.95 3.36
C SER A 232 6.32 -8.64 3.84
N LYS A 233 6.92 -8.03 4.87
CA LYS A 233 6.51 -6.73 5.41
C LYS A 233 6.56 -5.63 4.33
N SER A 234 7.63 -5.62 3.54
CA SER A 234 7.83 -4.67 2.43
C SER A 234 6.70 -4.77 1.39
N ASN A 235 6.25 -5.98 1.06
CA ASN A 235 5.12 -6.16 0.14
C ASN A 235 3.79 -5.64 0.75
N ALA A 236 3.58 -5.84 2.06
CA ALA A 236 2.39 -5.34 2.74
C ALA A 236 2.33 -3.81 2.79
N LEU A 237 3.48 -3.16 2.91
CA LEU A 237 3.56 -1.69 2.88
C LEU A 237 3.30 -1.13 1.50
N ARG A 238 3.90 -1.71 0.46
CA ARG A 238 3.54 -1.34 -0.93
C ARG A 238 2.04 -1.53 -1.19
N GLY A 239 1.42 -2.53 -0.57
CA GLY A 239 -0.04 -2.70 -0.59
C GLY A 239 -0.80 -1.56 0.10
N ALA A 240 -0.35 -1.14 1.28
CA ALA A 240 -0.92 -0.01 2.02
C ALA A 240 -0.75 1.32 1.26
N ASP A 241 0.44 1.59 0.76
CA ASP A 241 0.76 2.77 -0.05
C ASP A 241 -0.10 2.79 -1.31
N ARG A 242 -0.26 1.64 -1.98
CA ARG A 242 -1.13 1.55 -3.15
C ARG A 242 -2.57 1.91 -2.83
N VAL A 243 -3.10 1.47 -1.68
CA VAL A 243 -4.44 1.88 -1.23
C VAL A 243 -4.48 3.39 -1.00
N ARG A 244 -3.48 3.95 -0.33
CA ARG A 244 -3.37 5.39 -0.06
C ARG A 244 -3.36 6.21 -1.34
N ASP A 245 -2.57 5.81 -2.33
CA ASP A 245 -2.44 6.52 -3.61
C ASP A 245 -3.74 6.47 -4.41
N ILE A 246 -4.41 5.31 -4.43
CA ILE A 246 -5.75 5.18 -5.03
C ILE A 246 -6.73 6.13 -4.35
N LEU A 247 -6.69 6.23 -3.02
CA LEU A 247 -7.60 7.10 -2.29
C LEU A 247 -7.32 8.58 -2.57
N ARG A 248 -6.05 8.99 -2.66
CA ARG A 248 -5.66 10.36 -3.05
C ARG A 248 -6.16 10.69 -4.45
N GLU A 249 -6.00 9.78 -5.42
CA GLU A 249 -6.53 9.91 -6.78
C GLU A 249 -8.05 10.11 -6.75
N MET A 250 -8.78 9.26 -6.01
CA MET A 250 -10.25 9.31 -5.93
C MET A 250 -10.79 10.56 -5.22
N THR A 251 -10.08 11.10 -4.24
CA THR A 251 -10.51 12.31 -3.50
C THR A 251 -10.04 13.60 -4.15
N GLY A 252 -9.22 13.52 -5.21
CA GLY A 252 -8.56 14.70 -5.77
C GLY A 252 -7.61 15.37 -4.78
N SER A 253 -7.14 14.62 -3.78
CA SER A 253 -6.12 15.11 -2.87
C SER A 253 -4.81 15.24 -3.63
N SER A 254 -4.06 16.32 -3.40
CA SER A 254 -2.71 16.45 -3.94
C SER A 254 -1.82 15.31 -3.44
N GLU A 255 -0.72 15.07 -4.15
CA GLU A 255 0.36 14.23 -3.63
C GLU A 255 0.84 14.76 -2.26
N ALA A 256 1.48 13.90 -1.46
CA ALA A 256 1.95 14.26 -0.13
C ALA A 256 2.81 15.53 -0.18
N SER A 257 2.48 16.50 0.66
CA SER A 257 3.30 17.69 0.83
C SER A 257 4.63 17.34 1.50
N ASP A 258 5.68 18.12 1.24
CA ASP A 258 6.97 17.93 1.90
C ASP A 258 6.88 17.95 3.43
N ALA A 259 5.91 18.69 3.99
CA ALA A 259 5.66 18.75 5.43
C ALA A 259 5.06 17.44 5.98
N GLU A 260 4.16 16.80 5.24
CA GLU A 260 3.64 15.47 5.59
C GLU A 260 4.75 14.43 5.51
N ILE A 261 5.55 14.48 4.43
CA ILE A 261 6.69 13.58 4.24
C ILE A 261 7.72 13.76 5.36
N GLN A 262 8.02 15.00 5.75
CA GLN A 262 8.90 15.29 6.88
C GLN A 262 8.36 14.65 8.17
N ALA A 263 7.10 14.87 8.51
CA ALA A 263 6.51 14.33 9.72
C ALA A 263 6.53 12.79 9.74
N GLU A 264 6.27 12.15 8.58
CA GLU A 264 6.35 10.70 8.44
C GLU A 264 7.79 10.18 8.65
N ILE A 265 8.78 10.81 8.00
CA ILE A 265 10.20 10.43 8.12
C ILE A 265 10.71 10.63 9.55
N GLU A 266 10.41 11.78 10.17
CA GLU A 266 10.84 12.07 11.54
C GLU A 266 10.21 11.10 12.56
N SER A 267 8.91 10.79 12.40
CA SER A 267 8.23 9.79 13.22
C SER A 267 8.84 8.40 13.05
N ALA A 268 9.18 8.02 11.82
CA ALA A 268 9.81 6.72 11.54
C ALA A 268 11.24 6.62 12.09
N ALA A 269 11.99 7.72 12.06
CA ALA A 269 13.36 7.81 12.55
C ALA A 269 13.48 8.00 14.07
N ASP A 270 12.36 8.24 14.78
CA ASP A 270 12.39 8.55 16.22
C ASP A 270 13.02 7.42 17.05
N GLY A 271 14.07 7.79 17.79
CA GLY A 271 14.89 6.87 18.58
C GLY A 271 15.53 5.74 17.77
N LEU A 272 15.77 5.92 16.47
CA LEU A 272 16.64 5.07 15.67
C LEU A 272 18.05 5.66 15.67
N LEU A 273 19.03 4.83 16.04
CA LEU A 273 20.45 5.18 16.04
C LEU A 273 21.15 4.29 15.02
N PHE A 274 22.04 4.85 14.20
CA PHE A 274 22.92 4.08 13.35
C PHE A 274 24.08 3.54 14.18
N MET A 275 24.21 2.22 14.23
CA MET A 275 25.28 1.55 14.97
C MET A 275 26.56 1.56 14.13
N SER A 276 27.50 2.41 14.53
CA SER A 276 28.90 2.37 14.08
C SER A 276 29.82 2.19 15.30
N GLU A 277 31.05 2.72 15.31
CA GLU A 277 31.81 2.82 16.57
C GLU A 277 31.15 3.80 17.57
N SER A 278 30.32 4.71 17.07
CA SER A 278 29.43 5.57 17.87
C SER A 278 28.00 5.52 17.33
N ASP A 279 27.04 5.80 18.22
CA ASP A 279 25.61 5.79 17.91
C ASP A 279 25.12 7.21 17.56
N TYR A 280 24.73 7.42 16.30
CA TYR A 280 24.19 8.69 15.83
C TYR A 280 22.75 8.55 15.35
N PRO A 281 21.86 9.51 15.64
CA PRO A 281 20.47 9.44 15.18
C PRO A 281 20.37 9.67 13.67
N PHE A 282 19.27 9.20 13.10
CA PHE A 282 18.83 9.68 11.79
C PHE A 282 18.08 10.99 11.95
N THR A 283 18.49 11.99 11.18
CA THR A 283 17.88 13.32 11.15
C THR A 283 17.30 13.60 9.77
N PHE A 284 16.13 14.22 9.73
CA PHE A 284 15.52 14.67 8.48
C PHE A 284 16.38 15.73 7.80
N VAL A 285 16.50 15.64 6.47
CA VAL A 285 17.15 16.65 5.64
C VAL A 285 16.29 16.98 4.43
N SER A 286 16.28 18.26 4.04
CA SER A 286 15.61 18.70 2.83
C SER A 286 16.28 19.91 2.19
N ALA A 287 16.13 20.03 0.87
CA ALA A 287 16.57 21.19 0.12
C ALA A 287 15.69 21.41 -1.13
N ALA A 288 15.44 22.68 -1.44
CA ALA A 288 14.78 23.07 -2.68
C ALA A 288 15.67 22.75 -3.89
N ALA A 289 15.25 21.78 -4.71
CA ALA A 289 16.02 21.33 -5.86
C ALA A 289 15.12 20.68 -6.94
N PRO A 290 14.05 21.34 -7.40
CA PRO A 290 13.04 20.73 -8.26
C PRO A 290 13.62 20.19 -9.56
N GLY A 291 13.28 18.94 -9.90
CA GLY A 291 13.46 18.38 -11.26
C GLY A 291 14.88 18.06 -11.72
N ALA A 292 15.88 18.08 -10.83
CA ALA A 292 17.23 17.60 -11.14
C ALA A 292 17.40 16.10 -10.84
N ASP A 293 18.38 15.42 -11.42
CA ASP A 293 18.75 14.09 -10.98
C ASP A 293 19.42 14.16 -9.60
N VAL A 294 19.23 13.14 -8.76
CA VAL A 294 19.85 13.05 -7.43
C VAL A 294 21.31 12.60 -7.60
N THR A 295 22.20 13.55 -7.87
CA THR A 295 23.63 13.29 -8.08
C THR A 295 24.46 13.69 -6.86
N GLU A 296 25.65 13.12 -6.71
CA GLU A 296 26.61 13.53 -5.67
C GLU A 296 26.85 15.04 -5.69
N ALA A 297 27.06 15.62 -6.88
CA ALA A 297 27.29 17.05 -7.05
C ALA A 297 26.11 17.89 -6.53
N LEU A 298 24.88 17.45 -6.79
CA LEU A 298 23.70 18.12 -6.25
C LEU A 298 23.64 18.01 -4.72
N VAL A 299 23.93 16.84 -4.15
CA VAL A 299 23.94 16.65 -2.69
C VAL A 299 25.00 17.55 -2.05
N ARG A 300 26.20 17.64 -2.62
CA ARG A 300 27.23 18.60 -2.16
C ARG A 300 26.73 20.04 -2.25
N GLU A 301 26.16 20.44 -3.39
CA GLU A 301 25.66 21.81 -3.58
C GLU A 301 24.59 22.19 -2.56
N LYS A 302 23.65 21.28 -2.28
CA LYS A 302 22.45 21.58 -1.48
C LYS A 302 22.59 21.29 0.01
N MET A 303 23.45 20.33 0.39
CA MET A 303 23.54 19.82 1.76
C MET A 303 24.87 20.16 2.44
N ALA A 304 25.83 20.83 1.77
CA ALA A 304 27.11 21.23 2.37
C ALA A 304 26.97 22.00 3.67
N SER A 305 26.01 22.93 3.75
CA SER A 305 25.79 23.69 4.99
C SER A 305 25.34 22.82 6.16
N ILE A 306 24.70 21.66 5.92
CA ILE A 306 24.31 20.72 6.98
C ILE A 306 25.56 20.06 7.57
N VAL A 307 26.51 19.68 6.70
CA VAL A 307 27.78 19.04 7.11
C VAL A 307 28.73 20.05 7.73
N ASP A 308 28.94 21.20 7.08
CA ASP A 308 29.97 22.18 7.48
C ASP A 308 29.67 22.85 8.84
N ASN A 309 28.38 22.92 9.20
CA ASN A 309 27.93 23.46 10.49
C ASN A 309 27.81 22.40 11.59
N ASP A 310 28.07 21.12 11.29
CA ASP A 310 28.05 20.03 12.25
C ASP A 310 29.46 19.82 12.81
N ASP A 311 29.62 19.88 14.13
CA ASP A 311 30.93 19.75 14.78
C ASP A 311 31.45 18.32 14.86
N ASP A 312 30.55 17.34 14.75
CA ASP A 312 30.90 15.92 14.77
C ASP A 312 31.21 15.38 13.37
N ALA A 313 30.91 16.15 12.31
CA ALA A 313 31.12 15.74 10.94
C ALA A 313 32.56 15.99 10.46
N ASP A 314 33.04 15.12 9.57
CA ASP A 314 34.16 15.45 8.71
C ASP A 314 33.77 16.62 7.80
N LYS A 315 34.66 17.61 7.68
CA LYS A 315 34.38 18.89 7.01
C LYS A 315 35.67 19.58 6.53
N PRO A 316 35.59 20.49 5.54
CA PRO A 316 34.40 20.92 4.82
C PRO A 316 33.94 19.91 3.77
N MET A 317 32.63 19.83 3.50
CA MET A 317 32.02 18.87 2.56
C MET A 317 32.61 18.98 1.16
N ALA A 318 33.13 20.15 0.76
CA ALA A 318 33.76 20.34 -0.54
C ALA A 318 35.02 19.47 -0.75
N ASP A 319 35.74 19.15 0.33
CA ASP A 319 37.05 18.49 0.27
C ASP A 319 36.99 16.98 0.58
N LEU A 320 35.81 16.47 0.96
CA LEU A 320 35.62 15.09 1.38
C LEU A 320 35.60 14.10 0.21
N VAL A 321 36.16 12.91 0.45
CA VAL A 321 36.02 11.75 -0.43
C VAL A 321 34.57 11.26 -0.36
N SER A 322 34.00 10.92 -1.51
CA SER A 322 32.64 10.37 -1.62
C SER A 322 32.63 8.89 -1.98
N MET A 323 31.61 8.21 -1.48
CA MET A 323 31.18 6.90 -1.95
C MET A 323 29.66 6.95 -2.16
N SER A 324 29.16 6.17 -3.10
CA SER A 324 27.72 6.00 -3.29
C SER A 324 27.37 4.52 -3.42
N SER A 325 26.12 4.22 -3.10
CA SER A 325 25.51 2.92 -3.38
C SER A 325 24.11 3.15 -3.94
N THR A 326 23.61 2.19 -4.71
CA THR A 326 22.19 2.20 -5.03
C THR A 326 21.36 1.89 -3.79
N TRP A 327 20.10 2.30 -3.81
CA TRP A 327 19.17 2.02 -2.72
C TRP A 327 18.99 0.51 -2.47
N ASP A 328 18.96 -0.29 -3.54
CA ASP A 328 18.80 -1.74 -3.42
C ASP A 328 20.06 -2.43 -2.85
N GLU A 329 21.26 -1.98 -3.24
CA GLU A 329 22.51 -2.47 -2.66
C GLU A 329 22.59 -2.14 -1.16
N TRP A 330 22.27 -0.91 -0.79
CA TRP A 330 22.29 -0.46 0.61
C TRP A 330 21.37 -1.32 1.49
N LYS A 331 20.11 -1.52 1.08
CA LYS A 331 19.17 -2.37 1.84
C LYS A 331 19.64 -3.82 1.98
N ALA A 332 20.40 -4.33 0.99
CA ALA A 332 20.88 -5.71 0.96
C ALA A 332 22.02 -5.97 1.95
N GLU A 333 22.77 -4.93 2.35
CA GLU A 333 23.84 -5.03 3.37
C GLU A 333 23.29 -5.30 4.77
N GLY A 334 21.98 -5.09 4.98
CA GLY A 334 21.29 -5.45 6.21
C GLY A 334 21.56 -4.52 7.39
N HIS A 335 22.68 -3.79 7.41
CA HIS A 335 23.11 -2.80 8.40
C HIS A 335 22.70 -3.13 9.84
N MET A 336 21.50 -2.73 10.27
CA MET A 336 20.97 -2.92 11.64
C MET A 336 20.36 -4.30 11.90
N CYS A 337 20.32 -5.19 10.91
CA CYS A 337 19.62 -6.48 10.91
C CYS A 337 20.56 -7.69 10.85
N TRP A 338 21.82 -7.53 11.26
CA TRP A 338 22.86 -8.54 11.08
C TRP A 338 22.75 -9.74 12.04
N ASP A 339 22.18 -9.56 13.23
CA ASP A 339 21.92 -10.64 14.19
C ASP A 339 20.42 -10.74 14.54
N PRO A 340 19.68 -11.64 13.87
CA PRO A 340 18.26 -11.83 14.15
C PRO A 340 17.98 -12.59 15.45
N SER A 341 19.00 -13.09 16.15
CA SER A 341 18.85 -13.81 17.40
C SER A 341 18.82 -12.90 18.63
N ASP A 342 19.29 -11.65 18.49
CA ASP A 342 19.28 -10.64 19.55
C ASP A 342 17.96 -9.83 19.51
N PRO A 343 17.10 -9.91 20.54
CA PRO A 343 15.83 -9.20 20.59
C PRO A 343 15.97 -7.66 20.53
N ASP A 344 17.03 -7.10 21.12
CA ASP A 344 17.24 -5.66 21.17
C ASP A 344 17.71 -5.13 19.80
N LEU A 345 18.61 -5.88 19.12
CA LEU A 345 18.98 -5.57 17.74
C LEU A 345 17.79 -5.73 16.79
N MET A 346 16.89 -6.67 17.05
CA MET A 346 15.67 -6.81 16.26
C MET A 346 14.70 -5.63 16.43
N VAL A 347 14.69 -4.95 17.58
CA VAL A 347 13.93 -3.68 17.73
C VAL A 347 14.50 -2.61 16.81
N LEU A 348 15.83 -2.43 16.79
CA LEU A 348 16.49 -1.45 15.91
C LEU A 348 16.35 -1.82 14.43
N CYS A 349 16.52 -3.09 14.06
CA CYS A 349 16.26 -3.59 12.72
C CYS A 349 14.84 -3.26 12.27
N ASN A 350 13.83 -3.52 13.10
CA ASN A 350 12.43 -3.23 12.77
C ASN A 350 12.17 -1.73 12.55
N LYS A 351 12.81 -0.87 13.35
CA LYS A 351 12.78 0.59 13.17
C LYS A 351 13.47 1.01 11.87
N MET A 352 14.65 0.49 11.58
CA MET A 352 15.36 0.77 10.32
C MET A 352 14.51 0.37 9.12
N ARG A 353 13.95 -0.84 9.12
CA ARG A 353 13.03 -1.28 8.06
C ARG A 353 11.84 -0.36 7.91
N ASN A 354 11.32 0.21 9.00
CA ASN A 354 10.24 1.20 8.94
C ASN A 354 10.68 2.51 8.26
N VAL A 355 11.89 3.02 8.55
CA VAL A 355 12.45 4.20 7.85
C VAL A 355 12.63 3.92 6.37
N GLU A 356 13.23 2.79 5.99
CA GLU A 356 13.39 2.37 4.59
C GLU A 356 12.04 2.42 3.85
N GLN A 357 10.99 1.92 4.50
CA GLN A 357 9.65 1.84 3.93
C GLN A 357 9.00 3.22 3.76
N VAL A 358 9.13 4.09 4.76
CA VAL A 358 8.60 5.46 4.67
C VAL A 358 9.32 6.27 3.59
N LEU A 359 10.63 6.05 3.40
CA LEU A 359 11.37 6.68 2.31
C LEU A 359 10.87 6.17 0.95
N GLU A 360 10.72 4.85 0.76
CA GLU A 360 10.19 4.27 -0.50
C GLU A 360 8.76 4.69 -0.81
N ALA A 361 7.93 4.89 0.22
CA ALA A 361 6.53 5.29 0.07
C ALA A 361 6.36 6.75 -0.35
N ASN A 362 7.37 7.59 -0.13
CA ASN A 362 7.26 9.03 -0.29
C ASN A 362 8.25 9.63 -1.28
N LEU A 363 9.32 8.89 -1.61
CA LEU A 363 10.44 9.40 -2.40
C LEU A 363 10.71 8.54 -3.63
N ASP A 364 10.85 9.19 -4.77
CA ASP A 364 11.36 8.59 -6.00
C ASP A 364 12.88 8.72 -6.07
N ASN A 365 13.54 7.85 -6.85
CA ASN A 365 14.97 7.94 -7.17
C ASN A 365 15.87 8.09 -5.92
N ILE A 366 15.63 7.28 -4.89
CA ILE A 366 16.43 7.28 -3.66
C ILE A 366 17.88 6.91 -4.01
N GLN A 367 18.82 7.70 -3.49
CA GLN A 367 20.26 7.52 -3.63
C GLN A 367 20.92 7.59 -2.27
N VAL A 368 22.05 6.88 -2.15
CA VAL A 368 22.85 6.85 -0.93
C VAL A 368 24.23 7.42 -1.22
N TYR A 369 24.65 8.37 -0.40
CA TYR A 369 25.97 9.00 -0.48
C TYR A 369 26.63 9.07 0.88
N TYR A 370 27.92 8.75 0.90
CA TYR A 370 28.79 8.88 2.05
C TYR A 370 29.86 9.92 1.76
N PHE A 371 30.22 10.73 2.74
CA PHE A 371 31.29 11.72 2.65
C PHE A 371 32.21 11.62 3.85
N GLY A 372 33.47 11.23 3.63
CA GLY A 372 34.49 11.01 4.66
C GLY A 372 35.77 11.80 4.39
N ARG A 373 36.60 11.96 5.43
CA ARG A 373 37.85 12.72 5.32
C ARG A 373 38.89 12.03 4.46
N ASP A 374 38.97 10.71 4.58
CA ASP A 374 40.00 9.88 3.97
C ASP A 374 39.36 8.78 3.10
N GLY A 375 40.22 7.97 2.47
CA GLY A 375 39.81 6.85 1.63
C GLY A 375 40.14 7.03 0.15
N GLU A 376 39.56 6.16 -0.67
CA GLU A 376 39.74 6.09 -2.13
C GLU A 376 38.36 6.02 -2.81
N PRO A 377 38.23 6.33 -4.11
CA PRO A 377 36.95 6.21 -4.80
C PRO A 377 36.29 4.83 -4.60
N GLY A 378 35.15 4.80 -3.89
CA GLY A 378 34.43 3.57 -3.54
C GLY A 378 34.73 3.00 -2.15
N ASN A 379 35.54 3.67 -1.33
CA ASN A 379 35.76 3.35 0.08
C ASN A 379 36.08 4.64 0.86
N VAL A 380 35.21 5.05 1.78
CA VAL A 380 35.44 6.27 2.60
C VAL A 380 35.83 5.89 4.02
N GLU A 381 36.75 6.66 4.59
CA GLU A 381 37.21 6.55 5.97
C GLU A 381 37.07 7.92 6.66
N GLY A 382 36.86 7.90 7.97
CA GLY A 382 36.64 9.09 8.76
C GLY A 382 36.02 8.81 10.13
N VAL A 383 36.12 9.80 11.00
CA VAL A 383 35.53 9.79 12.34
C VAL A 383 34.21 10.56 12.40
N GLY A 384 33.79 11.16 11.28
CA GLY A 384 32.54 11.90 11.15
C GLY A 384 31.96 11.76 9.75
N VAL A 385 31.97 10.53 9.20
CA VAL A 385 31.50 10.26 7.84
C VAL A 385 30.00 10.56 7.75
N SER A 386 29.61 11.49 6.88
CA SER A 386 28.21 11.84 6.69
C SER A 386 27.54 10.91 5.68
N LEU A 387 26.54 10.14 6.13
CA LEU A 387 25.67 9.32 5.28
C LEU A 387 24.36 10.07 5.00
N PHE A 388 24.08 10.27 3.72
CA PHE A 388 22.83 10.79 3.21
C PHE A 388 22.06 9.70 2.47
N ILE A 389 20.80 9.51 2.83
CA ILE A 389 19.82 8.71 2.08
C ILE A 389 18.74 9.69 1.62
N VAL A 390 18.77 10.06 0.34
CA VAL A 390 17.96 11.16 -0.19
C VAL A 390 17.31 10.78 -1.51
N GLY A 391 16.09 11.27 -1.72
CA GLY A 391 15.31 11.06 -2.93
C GLY A 391 14.47 12.29 -3.28
N ARG A 392 13.55 12.11 -4.22
CA ARG A 392 12.65 13.14 -4.73
C ARG A 392 11.29 13.04 -4.09
N SER A 393 10.86 14.09 -3.39
CA SER A 393 9.45 14.20 -3.00
C SER A 393 8.58 14.49 -4.23
N PRO A 394 7.25 14.35 -4.13
CA PRO A 394 6.33 14.66 -5.22
C PRO A 394 6.40 16.13 -5.69
N SER A 395 6.80 17.04 -4.80
CA SER A 395 7.05 18.44 -5.15
C SER A 395 8.34 18.66 -5.96
N GLY A 396 9.14 17.59 -6.14
CA GLY A 396 10.43 17.58 -6.82
C GLY A 396 11.62 17.96 -5.95
N ASN A 397 11.41 18.29 -4.67
CA ASN A 397 12.48 18.67 -3.75
C ASN A 397 13.35 17.48 -3.36
N LEU A 398 14.57 17.78 -2.91
CA LEU A 398 15.48 16.77 -2.37
C LEU A 398 15.14 16.57 -0.89
N VAL A 399 14.75 15.36 -0.51
CA VAL A 399 14.27 15.03 0.84
C VAL A 399 14.86 13.69 1.27
N GLY A 400 15.08 13.50 2.57
CA GLY A 400 15.48 12.20 3.10
C GLY A 400 15.99 12.27 4.53
N VAL A 401 16.97 11.43 4.83
CA VAL A 401 17.62 11.36 6.15
C VAL A 401 19.13 11.45 6.04
N ARG A 402 19.76 11.94 7.11
CA ARG A 402 21.20 11.97 7.33
C ARG A 402 21.54 11.35 8.68
N THR A 403 22.66 10.63 8.74
CA THR A 403 23.32 10.21 9.99
C THR A 403 24.84 10.33 9.87
N LEU A 404 25.56 10.06 10.96
CA LEU A 404 27.02 10.04 11.01
C LEU A 404 27.53 8.63 11.30
N LEU A 405 28.71 8.32 10.78
CA LEU A 405 29.41 7.07 10.99
C LEU A 405 30.86 7.33 11.38
N ILE A 406 31.42 6.37 12.12
CA ILE A 406 32.85 6.22 12.30
C ILE A 406 33.29 4.97 11.53
N TRP A 407 34.16 5.16 10.54
CA TRP A 407 34.78 4.11 9.73
C TRP A 407 36.28 4.40 9.66
N THR A 408 37.08 3.66 10.41
CA THR A 408 38.54 3.88 10.55
C THR A 408 39.38 2.69 10.14
#